data_AF-V6TDA8-F1
#
_entry.id   AF-V6TDA8-F1
#
_cell.length_a   1.000
_cell.length_b   1.000
_cell.length_c   1.000
_cell.angle_alpha   90.00
_cell.angle_beta   90.00
_cell.angle_gamma   90.00
#
_symmetry.space_group_name_H-M   'P 1'
#
loop_
_entity.id
_entity.type
_entity.pdbx_description
1 polymer ?
#
loop_
_entity_poly.entity_id
_entity_poly.type
_entity_poly.pdbx_seq_one_letter_code
_entity_poly.pdbx_strand_id
1 'polypeptide(L)'
;MLDKLIFVSLALQMAWASQTASRAKTDPTPCDPRNPGQTNCAAGKCDVTIDSKTYCSKCKSGYVPVNGACTQQAQANMCTPGSGGAEGTCTACTQTQKLYKGGCYDNCPYGDGSDANTCADAPAGCDLPNCKSCPDGTCTECNDGFVLGGDKKCVASSVNKSGLSTGAIAGIAVAAVIVVGGLVGFLCWWFLCRGKA
;
A
#
# COMPACT_ATOMS: atom_id res chain seq x y z
N MET A 1 -53.96 6.98 4.33
CA MET A 1 -53.25 5.80 3.77
C MET A 1 -51.93 6.15 3.09
N LEU A 2 -51.45 7.41 3.17
CA LEU A 2 -50.15 7.86 2.69
C LEU A 2 -49.11 7.97 3.82
N ASP A 3 -49.43 7.44 5.01
CA ASP A 3 -48.60 7.52 6.22
C ASP A 3 -47.70 6.27 6.40
N LYS A 4 -48.04 5.17 5.70
CA LYS A 4 -47.29 3.90 5.75
C LYS A 4 -46.18 3.79 4.69
N LEU A 5 -46.12 4.71 3.75
CA LEU A 5 -45.13 4.69 2.65
C LEU A 5 -43.85 5.48 2.96
N ILE A 6 -43.84 6.29 4.02
CA ILE A 6 -42.65 7.07 4.43
C ILE A 6 -41.68 6.22 5.28
N PHE A 7 -42.16 5.16 5.94
CA PHE A 7 -41.31 4.30 6.79
C PHE A 7 -40.55 3.21 6.01
N VAL A 8 -40.91 2.95 4.74
CA VAL A 8 -40.23 1.93 3.92
C VAL A 8 -38.98 2.48 3.23
N SER A 9 -38.90 3.81 3.02
CA SER A 9 -37.76 4.47 2.38
C SER A 9 -36.56 4.69 3.31
N LEU A 10 -36.75 4.64 4.64
CA LEU A 10 -35.66 4.86 5.60
C LEU A 10 -34.82 3.60 5.90
N ALA A 11 -35.26 2.41 5.50
CA ALA A 11 -34.55 1.15 5.77
C ALA A 11 -33.47 0.80 4.71
N LEU A 12 -33.49 1.43 3.53
CA LEU A 12 -32.59 1.05 2.42
C LEU A 12 -31.25 1.82 2.39
N GLN A 13 -31.05 2.80 3.27
CA GLN A 13 -29.81 3.59 3.34
C GLN A 13 -28.76 3.02 4.32
N MET A 14 -29.03 1.91 5.02
CA MET A 14 -28.11 1.35 6.02
C MET A 14 -27.35 0.09 5.56
N ALA A 15 -27.51 -0.38 4.32
CA ALA A 15 -26.93 -1.65 3.85
C ALA A 15 -25.58 -1.53 3.11
N TRP A 16 -24.93 -0.36 3.18
CA TRP A 16 -23.63 -0.09 2.55
C TRP A 16 -22.67 0.55 3.55
N ALA A 17 -22.77 0.09 4.79
CA ALA A 17 -21.63 -0.04 5.68
C ALA A 17 -21.25 -1.52 5.83
N SER A 18 -21.47 -2.33 4.79
CA SER A 18 -20.78 -3.60 4.63
C SER A 18 -19.33 -3.25 4.32
N GLN A 19 -18.56 -3.22 5.40
CA GLN A 19 -17.11 -3.20 5.40
C GLN A 19 -16.61 -4.14 4.32
N THR A 20 -16.28 -3.57 3.16
CA THR A 20 -15.07 -3.95 2.46
C THR A 20 -13.93 -3.51 3.38
N ALA A 21 -13.75 -4.27 4.47
CA ALA A 21 -12.42 -4.71 4.84
C ALA A 21 -11.92 -5.56 3.68
N SER A 22 -11.70 -4.90 2.54
CA SER A 22 -10.62 -5.23 1.67
C SER A 22 -9.47 -5.45 2.64
N ARG A 23 -8.94 -6.67 2.69
CA ARG A 23 -7.53 -6.83 2.95
C ARG A 23 -6.80 -6.02 1.87
N ALA A 24 -6.86 -4.69 1.94
CA ALA A 24 -5.71 -3.90 1.60
C ALA A 24 -4.60 -4.57 2.40
N LYS A 25 -3.49 -4.91 1.74
CA LYS A 25 -2.24 -5.05 2.47
C LYS A 25 -2.17 -3.78 3.32
N THR A 26 -2.52 -3.86 4.61
CA THR A 26 -2.42 -2.71 5.48
C THR A 26 -0.95 -2.42 5.46
N ASP A 27 -0.57 -1.25 4.92
CA ASP A 27 0.82 -0.86 4.89
C ASP A 27 1.38 -1.12 6.30
N PRO A 28 2.48 -1.88 6.40
CA PRO A 28 3.06 -2.27 7.67
C PRO A 28 3.22 -1.03 8.56
N THR A 29 2.74 -1.11 9.81
CA THR A 29 2.82 0.03 10.73
C THR A 29 4.29 0.40 10.93
N PRO A 30 4.70 1.61 10.52
CA PRO A 30 6.06 2.09 10.77
C PRO A 30 6.33 2.07 12.28
N CYS A 31 7.53 1.69 12.67
CA CYS A 31 7.92 1.78 14.07
C CYS A 31 8.15 3.25 14.44
N ASP A 32 7.79 3.61 15.67
CA ASP A 32 8.16 4.91 16.24
C ASP A 32 9.50 4.74 16.98
N PRO A 33 10.59 5.42 16.57
CA PRO A 33 11.86 5.36 17.28
C PRO A 33 11.76 5.92 18.72
N ARG A 34 10.75 6.73 19.04
CA ARG A 34 10.44 7.20 20.41
C ARG A 34 9.73 6.14 21.25
N ASN A 35 9.11 5.15 20.62
CA ASN A 35 8.42 4.06 21.31
C ASN A 35 8.54 2.70 20.57
N PRO A 36 9.76 2.15 20.42
CA PRO A 36 9.99 0.92 19.66
C PRO A 36 9.30 -0.30 20.29
N GLY A 37 8.97 -0.25 21.58
CA GLY A 37 8.35 -1.36 22.30
C GLY A 37 6.89 -1.65 21.93
N GLN A 38 6.21 -0.73 21.25
CA GLN A 38 4.76 -0.82 20.99
C GLN A 38 4.41 -1.88 19.92
N THR A 39 5.36 -2.26 19.05
CA THR A 39 5.14 -3.19 17.93
C THR A 39 5.95 -4.47 18.02
N ASN A 40 6.44 -4.87 19.21
CA ASN A 40 7.40 -5.97 19.39
C ASN A 40 8.75 -5.76 18.68
N CYS A 41 9.07 -4.53 18.29
CA CYS A 41 10.41 -4.16 17.84
C CYS A 41 11.37 -4.12 19.03
N ALA A 42 12.60 -4.57 18.82
CA ALA A 42 13.63 -4.45 19.85
C ALA A 42 14.03 -2.98 20.03
N ALA A 43 14.45 -2.63 21.25
CA ALA A 43 14.87 -1.25 21.55
C ALA A 43 16.05 -0.83 20.66
N GLY A 44 15.95 0.35 20.04
CA GLY A 44 16.98 0.85 19.12
C GLY A 44 17.17 0.00 17.87
N LYS A 45 16.13 -0.73 17.45
CA LYS A 45 16.10 -1.49 16.17
C LYS A 45 15.03 -0.96 15.20
N CYS A 46 14.54 0.25 15.47
CA CYS A 46 13.72 1.02 14.56
C CYS A 46 14.65 1.94 13.75
N ASP A 47 15.43 1.34 12.84
CA ASP A 47 16.55 1.97 12.14
C ASP A 47 16.51 1.78 10.61
N VAL A 48 15.48 1.10 10.09
CA VAL A 48 15.37 0.81 8.65
C VAL A 48 14.42 1.80 8.00
N THR A 49 14.93 2.74 7.21
CA THR A 49 14.05 3.70 6.51
C THR A 49 13.77 3.25 5.07
N ILE A 50 12.49 3.11 4.74
CA ILE A 50 11.98 2.80 3.40
C ILE A 50 10.82 3.75 3.12
N ASP A 51 10.83 4.44 1.99
CA ASP A 51 9.75 5.38 1.61
C ASP A 51 9.39 6.41 2.69
N SER A 52 10.41 6.98 3.34
CA SER A 52 10.29 7.95 4.45
C SER A 52 9.56 7.43 5.70
N LYS A 53 9.40 6.11 5.81
CA LYS A 53 8.87 5.41 6.99
C LYS A 53 9.98 4.60 7.63
N THR A 54 10.03 4.57 8.96
CA THR A 54 11.01 3.77 9.69
C THR A 54 10.40 2.43 10.09
N TYR A 55 11.18 1.38 9.92
CA TYR A 55 10.80 -0.01 10.11
C TYR A 55 11.77 -0.71 11.04
N CYS A 56 11.31 -1.84 11.58
CA CYS A 56 12.09 -2.60 12.52
C CYS A 56 13.09 -3.52 11.79
N SER A 57 14.38 -3.43 12.09
CA SER A 57 15.42 -4.36 11.63
C SER A 57 15.45 -5.67 12.44
N LYS A 58 15.04 -5.61 13.71
CA LYS A 58 15.07 -6.75 14.64
C LYS A 58 13.95 -6.68 15.66
N CYS A 59 13.17 -7.74 15.70
CA CYS A 59 12.06 -7.92 16.62
C CYS A 59 12.49 -8.62 17.91
N LYS A 60 11.62 -8.60 18.92
CA LYS A 60 11.77 -9.39 20.15
C LYS A 60 11.74 -10.89 19.84
N SER A 61 12.23 -11.69 20.78
CA SER A 61 12.16 -13.17 20.73
C SER A 61 10.74 -13.64 20.39
N GLY A 62 10.63 -14.64 19.51
CA GLY A 62 9.36 -15.16 19.00
C GLY A 62 8.73 -14.35 17.85
N TYR A 63 9.33 -13.23 17.44
CA TYR A 63 8.86 -12.38 16.34
C TYR A 63 9.95 -12.16 15.29
N VAL A 64 9.54 -11.85 14.06
CA VAL A 64 10.42 -11.52 12.94
C VAL A 64 9.86 -10.37 12.11
N PRO A 65 10.72 -9.51 11.54
CA PRO A 65 10.30 -8.34 10.76
C PRO A 65 9.85 -8.76 9.36
N VAL A 66 8.53 -8.68 9.16
CA VAL A 66 7.87 -8.93 7.88
C VAL A 66 7.28 -7.62 7.41
N ASN A 67 7.74 -7.14 6.26
CA ASN A 67 7.46 -5.80 5.75
C ASN A 67 7.74 -4.70 6.80
N GLY A 68 8.68 -4.93 7.71
CA GLY A 68 8.99 -3.99 8.79
C GLY A 68 8.06 -4.02 10.01
N ALA A 69 7.01 -4.84 9.98
CA ALA A 69 6.17 -5.15 11.15
C ALA A 69 6.62 -6.46 11.80
N CYS A 70 6.73 -6.48 13.13
CA CYS A 70 7.11 -7.70 13.85
C CYS A 70 5.94 -8.66 13.92
N THR A 71 6.05 -9.73 13.14
CA THR A 71 5.07 -10.81 13.04
C THR A 71 5.56 -12.01 13.84
N GLN A 72 4.65 -12.77 14.48
CA GLN A 72 5.05 -14.02 15.14
C GLN A 72 5.68 -14.98 14.13
N GLN A 73 6.74 -15.68 14.53
CA GLN A 73 7.45 -16.63 13.67
C GLN A 73 6.51 -17.66 13.03
N ALA A 74 5.51 -18.14 13.77
CA ALA A 74 4.51 -19.10 13.28
C ALA A 74 3.57 -18.56 12.18
N GLN A 75 3.50 -17.24 12.01
CA GLN A 75 2.65 -16.56 11.03
C GLN A 75 3.46 -15.87 9.92
N ALA A 76 4.79 -15.83 10.06
CA ALA A 76 5.71 -15.16 9.16
C ALA A 76 6.06 -16.03 7.94
N ASN A 77 5.05 -16.42 7.16
CA ASN A 77 5.18 -17.36 6.04
C ASN A 77 6.17 -16.92 4.94
N MET A 78 6.51 -15.62 4.92
CA MET A 78 7.37 -14.98 3.93
C MET A 78 8.82 -14.79 4.40
N CYS A 79 9.15 -15.26 5.60
CA CYS A 79 10.43 -15.06 6.24
C CYS A 79 10.92 -16.37 6.85
N THR A 80 12.17 -16.72 6.59
CA THR A 80 12.87 -17.77 7.33
C THR A 80 13.40 -17.15 8.62
N PRO A 81 12.88 -17.54 9.80
CA PRO A 81 13.30 -16.96 11.06
C PRO A 81 14.73 -17.35 11.40
N GLY A 82 15.53 -16.35 11.77
CA GLY A 82 16.88 -16.55 12.28
C GLY A 82 16.87 -17.18 13.68
N SER A 83 17.95 -17.91 13.98
CA SER A 83 18.18 -18.57 15.27
C SER A 83 19.46 -18.05 15.93
N GLY A 84 19.56 -18.20 17.25
CA GLY A 84 20.74 -17.78 18.02
C GLY A 84 21.01 -16.28 17.87
N GLY A 85 22.19 -15.89 17.38
CA GLY A 85 22.55 -14.49 17.16
C GLY A 85 21.63 -13.74 16.18
N ALA A 86 20.98 -14.46 15.26
CA ALA A 86 20.01 -13.94 14.29
C ALA A 86 18.55 -14.04 14.77
N GLU A 87 18.32 -14.43 16.02
CA GLU A 87 16.97 -14.43 16.59
C GLU A 87 16.36 -13.02 16.51
N GLY A 88 15.07 -12.95 16.17
CA GLY A 88 14.38 -11.67 15.97
C GLY A 88 14.52 -11.10 14.56
N THR A 89 15.19 -11.80 13.65
CA THR A 89 15.40 -11.36 12.25
C THR A 89 15.00 -12.45 11.26
N CYS A 90 14.85 -12.08 10.00
CA CYS A 90 14.74 -12.97 8.86
C CYS A 90 16.13 -13.23 8.29
N THR A 91 16.46 -14.49 8.02
CA THR A 91 17.71 -14.87 7.33
C THR A 91 17.52 -15.04 5.83
N ALA A 92 16.29 -15.28 5.40
CA ALA A 92 15.91 -15.39 4.00
C ALA A 92 14.43 -15.03 3.83
N CYS A 93 14.06 -14.62 2.62
CA CYS A 93 12.67 -14.38 2.25
C CYS A 93 12.22 -15.48 1.29
N THR A 94 11.05 -16.06 1.55
CA THR A 94 10.60 -17.28 0.87
C THR A 94 9.71 -17.02 -0.34
N GLN A 95 9.23 -15.78 -0.53
CA GLN A 95 8.36 -15.41 -1.66
C GLN A 95 9.05 -14.35 -2.54
N THR A 96 8.29 -13.31 -2.95
CA THR A 96 8.78 -12.21 -3.78
C THR A 96 9.38 -11.07 -2.96
N GLN A 97 9.37 -11.15 -1.63
CA GLN A 97 10.00 -10.14 -0.78
C GLN A 97 11.51 -10.27 -0.82
N LYS A 98 12.18 -9.16 -0.52
CA LYS A 98 13.62 -9.04 -0.55
C LYS A 98 14.15 -8.81 0.85
N LEU A 99 15.25 -9.50 1.16
CA LEU A 99 15.92 -9.42 2.44
C LEU A 99 16.69 -8.11 2.51
N TYR A 100 16.44 -7.34 3.56
CA TYR A 100 17.15 -6.09 3.84
C TYR A 100 17.32 -5.92 5.34
N LYS A 101 18.56 -5.65 5.81
CA LYS A 101 18.87 -5.41 7.25
C LYS A 101 18.19 -6.38 8.23
N GLY A 102 18.01 -7.65 7.87
CA GLY A 102 17.40 -8.67 8.71
C GLY A 102 15.86 -8.74 8.67
N GLY A 103 15.20 -8.10 7.70
CA GLY A 103 13.77 -8.24 7.46
C GLY A 103 13.42 -8.45 5.98
N CYS A 104 12.21 -8.94 5.74
CA CYS A 104 11.70 -9.19 4.39
C CYS A 104 10.76 -8.08 3.96
N TYR A 105 11.11 -7.34 2.91
CA TYR A 105 10.36 -6.17 2.44
C TYR A 105 9.88 -6.35 1.00
N ASP A 106 8.69 -5.84 0.70
CA ASP A 106 8.16 -5.80 -0.66
C ASP A 106 8.95 -4.81 -1.55
N ASN A 107 9.46 -3.72 -0.96
CA ASN A 107 10.24 -2.68 -1.64
C ASN A 107 11.64 -2.55 -1.02
N CYS A 108 12.61 -2.25 -1.87
CA CYS A 108 13.99 -1.99 -1.44
C CYS A 108 14.31 -0.49 -1.49
N PRO A 109 14.90 0.08 -0.42
CA PRO A 109 15.24 1.49 -0.38
C PRO A 109 16.36 1.85 -1.36
N TYR A 110 17.21 0.91 -1.77
CA TYR A 110 18.30 1.17 -2.73
C TYR A 110 18.18 0.32 -3.99
N GLY A 111 17.00 -0.23 -4.26
CA GLY A 111 16.78 -1.15 -5.37
C GLY A 111 17.23 -2.58 -5.06
N ASP A 112 17.21 -3.41 -6.10
CA ASP A 112 17.48 -4.84 -5.98
C ASP A 112 18.96 -5.12 -5.74
N GLY A 113 19.25 -6.03 -4.81
CA GLY A 113 20.59 -6.49 -4.51
C GLY A 113 21.14 -7.41 -5.61
N SER A 114 22.44 -7.68 -5.53
CA SER A 114 23.12 -8.60 -6.45
C SER A 114 22.63 -10.04 -6.32
N ASP A 115 22.14 -10.42 -5.15
CA ASP A 115 21.61 -11.75 -4.87
C ASP A 115 20.09 -11.80 -5.03
N ALA A 116 19.58 -12.97 -5.43
CA ALA A 116 18.14 -13.20 -5.55
C ALA A 116 17.43 -12.93 -4.20
N ASN A 117 16.31 -12.22 -4.24
CA ASN A 117 15.51 -11.86 -3.07
C ASN A 117 16.31 -11.09 -2.00
N THR A 118 17.23 -10.22 -2.42
CA THR A 118 17.91 -9.27 -1.52
C THR A 118 17.73 -7.85 -2.01
N CYS A 119 17.80 -6.89 -1.09
CA CYS A 119 17.88 -5.48 -1.40
C CYS A 119 19.34 -5.04 -1.44
N ALA A 120 19.65 -4.07 -2.30
CA ALA A 120 20.95 -3.42 -2.29
C ALA A 120 21.13 -2.63 -0.98
N ASP A 121 22.37 -2.56 -0.51
CA ASP A 121 22.76 -1.65 0.56
C ASP A 121 22.91 -0.22 0.03
N ALA A 122 22.88 0.73 0.97
CA ALA A 122 23.13 2.14 0.68
C ALA A 122 24.49 2.30 -0.04
N PRO A 123 24.57 3.05 -1.14
CA PRO A 123 25.83 3.37 -1.77
C PRO A 123 26.76 4.10 -0.79
N ALA A 124 28.05 3.76 -0.79
CA ALA A 124 29.02 4.37 0.12
C ALA A 124 29.02 5.90 -0.03
N GLY A 125 28.77 6.62 1.06
CA GLY A 125 28.69 8.08 1.07
C GLY A 125 27.30 8.66 0.75
N CYS A 126 26.26 7.82 0.65
CA CYS A 126 24.88 8.27 0.41
C CYS A 126 23.86 7.55 1.28
N ASP A 127 23.23 8.29 2.20
CA ASP A 127 22.12 7.81 3.06
C ASP A 127 20.76 8.28 2.53
N LEU A 128 20.65 8.48 1.20
CA LEU A 128 19.43 8.97 0.57
C LEU A 128 18.55 7.79 0.11
N PRO A 129 17.35 7.60 0.70
CA PRO A 129 16.47 6.52 0.30
C PRO A 129 15.99 6.72 -1.14
N ASN A 130 15.80 5.60 -1.84
CA ASN A 130 15.38 5.46 -3.23
C ASN A 130 16.37 6.01 -4.26
N CYS A 131 17.61 6.27 -3.85
CA CYS A 131 18.67 6.69 -4.75
C CYS A 131 19.47 5.52 -5.31
N LYS A 132 19.62 5.50 -6.63
CA LYS A 132 20.40 4.53 -7.39
C LYS A 132 21.86 4.95 -7.54
N SER A 133 22.13 6.24 -7.70
CA SER A 133 23.48 6.77 -7.89
C SER A 133 23.67 8.10 -7.16
N CYS A 134 24.74 8.17 -6.36
CA CYS A 134 25.12 9.37 -5.63
C CYS A 134 26.63 9.68 -5.73
N PRO A 135 27.09 10.33 -6.81
CA PRO A 135 28.39 10.98 -6.78
C PRO A 135 28.34 12.12 -5.73
N ASP A 136 29.29 12.11 -4.78
CA ASP A 136 29.50 13.18 -3.79
C ASP A 136 28.35 13.44 -2.80
N GLY A 137 27.62 12.38 -2.42
CA GLY A 137 26.56 12.47 -1.39
C GLY A 137 25.27 13.16 -1.86
N THR A 138 25.14 13.40 -3.17
CA THR A 138 23.94 13.94 -3.80
C THR A 138 23.31 12.89 -4.68
N CYS A 139 22.01 12.63 -4.52
CA CYS A 139 21.33 11.72 -5.44
C CYS A 139 21.22 12.34 -6.84
N THR A 140 21.74 11.66 -7.86
CA THR A 140 21.65 12.08 -9.26
C THR A 140 20.71 11.19 -10.06
N GLU A 141 20.53 9.93 -9.65
CA GLU A 141 19.66 8.97 -10.30
C GLU A 141 18.81 8.23 -9.27
N CYS A 142 17.49 8.22 -9.47
CA CYS A 142 16.55 7.54 -8.60
C CYS A 142 16.23 6.13 -9.14
N ASN A 143 15.79 5.24 -8.23
CA ASN A 143 15.26 3.94 -8.63
C ASN A 143 13.94 4.07 -9.41
N ASP A 144 13.59 3.05 -10.19
CA ASP A 144 12.35 3.00 -10.96
C ASP A 144 11.12 3.32 -10.11
N GLY A 145 10.25 4.20 -10.61
CA GLY A 145 9.08 4.70 -9.89
C GLY A 145 9.33 5.91 -8.99
N PHE A 146 10.57 6.45 -8.93
CA PHE A 146 10.92 7.65 -8.16
C PHE A 146 11.49 8.75 -9.07
N VAL A 147 11.24 10.01 -8.71
CA VAL A 147 11.75 11.20 -9.40
C VAL A 147 12.60 12.04 -8.47
N LEU A 148 13.63 12.66 -9.02
CA LEU A 148 14.52 13.54 -8.28
C LEU A 148 13.79 14.87 -7.99
N GLY A 149 13.49 15.11 -6.72
CA GLY A 149 12.91 16.37 -6.24
C GLY A 149 13.94 17.50 -6.18
N GLY A 150 13.47 18.75 -5.99
CA GLY A 150 14.32 19.94 -5.91
C GLY A 150 15.39 19.88 -4.80
N ASP A 151 15.12 19.12 -3.73
CA ASP A 151 16.05 18.87 -2.62
C ASP A 151 17.06 17.75 -2.89
N LYS A 152 17.17 17.27 -4.14
CA LYS A 152 18.03 16.14 -4.56
C LYS A 152 17.70 14.85 -3.81
N LYS A 153 16.42 14.70 -3.44
CA LYS A 153 15.83 13.50 -2.81
C LYS A 153 14.90 12.82 -3.79
N CYS A 154 14.92 11.50 -3.81
CA CYS A 154 14.00 10.71 -4.62
C CYS A 154 12.64 10.64 -3.94
N VAL A 155 11.65 11.30 -4.53
CA VAL A 155 10.26 11.19 -4.12
C VAL A 155 9.57 10.19 -5.03
N ALA A 156 8.61 9.43 -4.49
CA ALA A 156 7.79 8.56 -5.32
C ALA A 156 7.21 9.41 -6.46
N SER A 157 7.36 8.94 -7.69
CA SER A 157 6.63 9.55 -8.80
C SER A 157 5.18 9.54 -8.37
N SER A 158 4.58 10.72 -8.25
CA SER A 158 3.13 10.85 -8.14
C SER A 158 2.49 10.49 -9.49
N VAL A 159 2.89 9.37 -10.08
CA VAL A 159 1.96 8.54 -10.82
C VAL A 159 0.99 8.06 -9.76
N ASN A 160 -0.06 8.85 -9.55
CA ASN A 160 -1.33 8.28 -9.18
C ASN A 160 -1.50 7.04 -10.06
N LYS A 161 -1.23 5.87 -9.51
CA LYS A 161 -1.79 4.61 -10.00
C LYS A 161 -3.28 4.65 -9.67
N SER A 162 -3.96 5.69 -10.16
CA SER A 162 -5.37 5.68 -10.47
C SER A 162 -5.48 4.59 -11.52
N GLY A 163 -5.63 3.36 -11.05
CA GLY A 163 -5.98 2.18 -11.82
C GLY A 163 -7.40 2.28 -12.35
N LEU A 164 -7.74 3.41 -12.97
CA LEU A 164 -8.79 3.47 -13.96
C LEU A 164 -8.07 3.68 -15.27
N SER A 165 -7.90 2.57 -16.00
CA SER A 165 -7.75 2.62 -17.45
C SER A 165 -8.62 3.74 -17.97
N THR A 166 -8.04 4.66 -18.73
CA THR A 166 -8.74 5.76 -19.40
C THR A 166 -9.95 5.26 -20.22
N GLY A 167 -10.10 3.95 -20.43
CA GLY A 167 -11.29 3.28 -20.95
C GLY A 167 -12.50 3.12 -20.01
N ALA A 168 -12.37 3.18 -18.68
CA ALA A 168 -13.49 3.06 -17.74
C ALA A 168 -14.27 4.38 -17.56
N ILE A 169 -13.59 5.51 -17.67
CA ILE A 169 -14.18 6.85 -17.53
C ILE A 169 -15.04 7.20 -18.77
N ALA A 170 -14.74 6.62 -19.94
CA ALA A 170 -15.56 6.75 -21.14
C ALA A 170 -16.87 5.93 -21.11
N GLY A 171 -16.96 4.88 -20.28
CA GLY A 171 -18.14 4.00 -20.21
C GLY A 171 -19.30 4.57 -19.37
N ILE A 172 -18.98 5.25 -18.27
CA ILE A 172 -19.98 5.74 -17.31
C ILE A 172 -20.83 6.88 -17.90
N ALA A 173 -20.24 7.71 -18.77
CA ALA A 173 -20.96 8.79 -19.45
C ALA A 173 -22.07 8.27 -20.38
N VAL A 174 -21.80 7.18 -21.12
CA VAL A 174 -22.76 6.60 -22.06
C VAL A 174 -23.92 5.94 -21.32
N ALA A 175 -23.64 5.22 -20.22
CA ALA A 175 -24.68 4.61 -19.40
C ALA A 175 -25.64 5.65 -18.82
N ALA A 176 -25.14 6.79 -18.33
CA ALA A 176 -25.97 7.87 -17.81
C ALA A 176 -26.87 8.48 -18.90
N VAL A 177 -26.36 8.70 -20.12
CA VAL A 177 -27.15 9.24 -21.24
C VAL A 177 -28.23 8.26 -21.68
N ILE A 178 -27.95 6.94 -21.71
CA ILE A 178 -28.96 5.93 -22.04
C ILE A 178 -30.05 5.87 -20.98
N VAL A 179 -29.70 5.94 -19.69
CA VAL A 179 -30.67 5.93 -18.60
C VAL A 179 -31.54 7.19 -18.62
N VAL A 180 -30.95 8.37 -18.77
CA VAL A 180 -31.69 9.64 -18.85
C VAL A 180 -32.54 9.69 -20.12
N GLY A 181 -31.99 9.31 -21.28
CA GLY A 181 -32.72 9.25 -22.54
C GLY A 181 -33.87 8.24 -22.54
N GLY A 182 -33.64 7.06 -21.95
CA GLY A 182 -34.66 6.03 -21.77
C GLY A 182 -35.78 6.46 -20.82
N LEU A 183 -35.44 7.14 -19.72
CA LEU A 183 -36.42 7.67 -18.77
C LEU A 183 -37.30 8.75 -19.42
N VAL A 184 -36.69 9.68 -20.16
CA VAL A 184 -37.41 10.75 -20.87
C VAL A 184 -38.27 10.17 -21.99
N GLY A 185 -37.77 9.20 -22.76
CA GLY A 185 -38.54 8.51 -23.80
C GLY A 185 -39.72 7.73 -23.25
N PHE A 186 -39.52 7.01 -22.14
CA PHE A 186 -40.59 6.28 -21.44
C PHE A 186 -41.64 7.23 -20.87
N LEU A 187 -41.24 8.37 -20.28
CA LEU A 187 -42.17 9.39 -19.79
C LEU A 187 -42.98 10.03 -20.93
N CYS A 188 -42.34 10.30 -22.07
CA CYS A 188 -43.00 10.89 -23.23
C CYS A 188 -44.00 9.91 -23.86
N TRP A 189 -43.62 8.64 -24.04
CA TRP A 189 -44.55 7.57 -24.44
C TRP A 189 -45.69 7.42 -23.44
N TRP A 190 -45.38 7.38 -22.14
CA TRP A 190 -46.39 7.18 -21.10
C TRP A 190 -47.41 8.32 -21.08
N PHE A 191 -46.98 9.59 -21.19
CA PHE A 191 -47.91 10.72 -21.24
C PHE A 191 -48.72 10.78 -22.54
N LEU A 192 -48.11 10.50 -23.69
CA LEU A 192 -48.78 10.59 -24.99
C LEU A 192 -49.70 9.39 -25.27
N CYS A 193 -49.30 8.18 -24.91
CA CYS A 193 -50.07 6.96 -25.17
C CYS A 193 -51.07 6.63 -24.06
N ARG A 194 -50.87 7.07 -22.81
CA ARG A 194 -51.86 6.88 -21.73
C ARG A 194 -52.98 7.93 -21.75
N GLY A 195 -52.84 9.02 -22.49
CA GLY A 195 -53.91 10.00 -22.72
C GLY A 195 -54.96 9.57 -23.75
N LYS A 196 -54.85 8.37 -24.31
CA LYS A 196 -55.79 7.85 -25.32
C LYS A 196 -56.23 6.41 -25.01
N ALA A 197 -56.57 6.18 -23.74
CA ALA A 197 -57.42 5.09 -23.26
C ALA A 197 -58.43 5.66 -22.27
#